data_AF-A0AAD6Q2T7-F1
#
_entry.id   AF-A0AAD6Q2T7-F1
#
_cell.length_a   1.000
_cell.length_b   1.000
_cell.length_c   1.000
_cell.angle_alpha   90.00
_cell.angle_beta   90.00
_cell.angle_gamma   90.00
#
_symmetry.space_group_name_H-M   'P 1'
#
loop_
_entity.id
_entity.type
_entity.pdbx_description
1 polymer ?
#
loop_
_entity_poly.entity_id
_entity_poly.type
_entity_poly.pdbx_seq_one_letter_code
_entity_poly.pdbx_strand_id
1 'polypeptide(L)'
;MLPRMHYVKPLGPAQQDILRHMAMHLVTTRLTRFEPPLGQEVVQFMLDSDTHMWSMRKSKANWFRVVGCLTRVTTLACWIEGIRTWLHPPTTILMHVLLIAIVLCPHLVLPTIFMYAFLILAFRFRYRQKVPLNMDSRLSYVDMVGLDELDEEFDGFPTTRSQDVVRIRYDRLRALAGRAQTLLGDFASNGERLEALWNWRDPRATGIFVVFCLVASLVFYMVPFKMFVLGSGFYYLRHPRFRDDMPSIPVSFFRRLPSFSDQIL
;
A
#
# COMPACT_ATOMS: atom_id res chain seq x y z
N MET A 1 -27.79 -14.34 -5.76
CA MET A 1 -27.75 -13.58 -4.50
C MET A 1 -27.81 -14.56 -3.34
N LEU A 2 -26.97 -14.39 -2.31
CA LEU A 2 -26.94 -15.30 -1.17
C LEU A 2 -28.21 -15.13 -0.30
N PRO A 3 -28.70 -16.18 0.37
CA PRO A 3 -29.83 -16.06 1.29
C PRO A 3 -29.51 -15.08 2.44
N ARG A 4 -30.52 -14.33 2.93
CA ARG A 4 -30.38 -13.29 3.98
C ARG A 4 -29.58 -13.74 5.21
N MET A 5 -29.67 -15.01 5.59
CA MET A 5 -28.92 -15.62 6.70
C MET A 5 -27.39 -15.41 6.60
N HIS A 6 -26.84 -15.46 5.38
CA HIS A 6 -25.39 -15.37 5.16
C HIS A 6 -24.84 -13.94 5.20
N TYR A 7 -25.71 -12.93 5.21
CA TYR A 7 -25.30 -11.55 5.48
C TYR A 7 -25.12 -11.30 6.99
N VAL A 8 -25.80 -12.07 7.82
CA VAL A 8 -25.70 -11.99 9.30
C VAL A 8 -24.63 -12.93 9.83
N LYS A 9 -24.45 -14.09 9.19
CA LYS A 9 -23.36 -15.04 9.47
C LYS A 9 -22.60 -15.32 8.17
N PRO A 10 -21.47 -14.64 7.91
CA PRO A 10 -20.72 -14.89 6.69
C PRO A 10 -20.23 -16.34 6.68
N LEU A 11 -20.29 -16.96 5.50
CA LEU A 11 -19.70 -18.28 5.27
C LEU A 11 -18.19 -18.22 5.56
N GLY A 12 -17.66 -19.22 6.26
CA GLY A 12 -16.21 -19.36 6.42
C GLY A 12 -15.51 -19.56 5.07
N PRO A 13 -14.22 -19.20 4.94
CA PRO A 13 -13.49 -19.27 3.68
C PRO A 13 -13.52 -20.67 3.07
N ALA A 14 -13.37 -21.72 3.89
CA ALA A 14 -13.44 -23.11 3.44
C ALA A 14 -14.81 -23.49 2.84
N GLN A 15 -15.91 -22.99 3.41
CA GLN A 15 -17.25 -23.30 2.93
C GLN A 15 -17.58 -22.54 1.65
N GLN A 16 -17.06 -21.32 1.49
CA GLN A 16 -17.13 -20.58 0.23
C GLN A 16 -16.37 -21.29 -0.88
N ASP A 17 -15.17 -21.81 -0.59
CA ASP A 17 -14.35 -22.54 -1.56
C ASP A 17 -15.04 -23.80 -2.08
N ILE A 18 -15.68 -24.57 -1.20
CA ILE A 18 -16.49 -25.74 -1.58
C ILE A 18 -17.66 -25.34 -2.49
N LEU A 19 -18.40 -24.29 -2.12
CA LEU A 19 -19.52 -23.80 -2.92
C LEU A 19 -19.05 -23.32 -4.30
N ARG A 20 -17.89 -22.65 -4.35
CA ARG A 20 -17.28 -22.14 -5.57
C ARG A 20 -16.90 -23.30 -6.49
N HIS A 21 -16.23 -24.34 -5.97
CA HIS A 21 -15.86 -25.54 -6.72
C HIS A 21 -17.09 -26.24 -7.31
N MET A 22 -18.15 -26.38 -6.51
CA MET A 22 -19.39 -27.01 -6.97
C MET A 22 -20.09 -26.20 -8.08
N ALA A 23 -20.12 -24.88 -7.94
CA ALA A 23 -20.64 -23.98 -8.96
C ALA A 23 -19.81 -24.07 -10.25
N MET A 24 -18.47 -24.12 -10.15
CA MET A 24 -17.58 -24.27 -11.31
C MET A 24 -17.83 -25.60 -12.04
N HIS A 25 -17.94 -26.71 -11.32
CA HIS A 25 -18.23 -28.01 -11.92
C HIS A 25 -19.59 -28.00 -12.65
N LEU A 26 -20.58 -27.29 -12.11
CA LEU A 26 -21.88 -27.16 -12.76
C LEU A 26 -21.81 -26.26 -14.02
N VAL A 27 -21.02 -25.20 -14.01
CA VAL A 27 -20.89 -24.32 -15.19
C VAL A 27 -20.03 -24.95 -16.28
N THR A 28 -18.93 -25.64 -15.92
CA THR A 28 -18.10 -26.42 -16.86
C THR A 28 -18.92 -27.47 -17.59
N THR A 29 -19.68 -28.30 -16.87
CA THR A 29 -20.55 -29.33 -17.47
C THR A 29 -21.66 -28.77 -18.36
N ARG A 30 -22.05 -27.51 -18.15
CA ARG A 30 -23.02 -26.82 -19.01
C ARG A 30 -22.33 -26.26 -20.26
N LEU A 31 -21.18 -25.60 -20.12
CA LEU A 31 -20.44 -24.96 -21.20
C LEU A 31 -19.79 -25.95 -22.19
N THR A 32 -19.44 -27.16 -21.75
CA THR A 32 -19.00 -28.24 -22.65
C THR A 32 -20.11 -28.74 -23.57
N ARG A 33 -21.39 -28.46 -23.25
CA ARG A 33 -22.56 -28.83 -24.05
C ARG A 33 -23.08 -27.70 -24.95
N PHE A 34 -22.45 -26.52 -24.95
CA PHE A 34 -22.80 -25.43 -25.86
C PHE A 34 -22.13 -25.64 -27.24
N GLU A 35 -22.71 -25.07 -28.30
CA GLU A 35 -22.12 -25.02 -29.64
C GLU A 35 -21.57 -23.60 -29.91
N PRO A 36 -20.25 -23.41 -30.13
CA PRO A 36 -19.17 -24.40 -30.13
C PRO A 36 -18.76 -24.87 -28.71
N PRO A 37 -18.31 -26.12 -28.54
CA PRO A 37 -17.91 -26.65 -27.24
C PRO A 37 -16.64 -25.95 -26.76
N LEU A 38 -16.74 -25.26 -25.62
CA LEU A 38 -15.57 -24.68 -24.97
C LEU A 38 -14.81 -25.79 -24.25
N GLY A 39 -13.50 -25.88 -24.51
CA GLY A 39 -12.63 -26.83 -23.83
C GLY A 39 -12.67 -26.64 -22.32
N GLN A 40 -12.61 -27.74 -21.57
CA GLN A 40 -12.68 -27.72 -20.11
C GLN A 40 -11.64 -26.77 -19.50
N GLU A 41 -10.44 -26.71 -20.09
CA GLU A 41 -9.36 -25.81 -19.71
C GLU A 41 -9.74 -24.33 -19.85
N VAL A 42 -10.37 -23.94 -20.97
CA VAL A 42 -10.81 -22.56 -21.23
C VAL A 42 -11.89 -22.15 -20.25
N VAL A 43 -12.83 -23.06 -19.94
CA VAL A 43 -13.91 -22.78 -19.00
C VAL A 43 -13.38 -22.68 -17.56
N GLN A 44 -12.43 -23.53 -17.19
CA GLN A 44 -11.81 -23.52 -15.86
C GLN A 44 -10.95 -22.28 -15.64
N PHE A 45 -10.28 -21.80 -16.69
CA PHE A 45 -9.59 -20.51 -16.73
C PHE A 45 -10.56 -19.32 -16.64
N MET A 46 -11.67 -19.33 -17.39
CA MET A 46 -12.69 -18.27 -17.34
C MET A 46 -13.42 -18.19 -15.99
N LEU A 47 -13.60 -19.32 -15.30
CA LEU A 47 -14.27 -19.39 -14.00
C LEU A 47 -13.35 -19.10 -12.81
N ASP A 48 -12.07 -18.78 -13.07
CA ASP A 48 -11.05 -18.43 -12.09
C ASP A 48 -11.03 -19.45 -10.93
N SER A 49 -10.79 -20.71 -11.28
CA SER A 49 -10.64 -21.82 -10.32
C SER A 49 -9.33 -21.74 -9.53
N ASP A 50 -8.40 -20.91 -10.01
CA ASP A 50 -7.02 -20.81 -9.58
C ASP A 50 -6.78 -19.58 -8.71
N THR A 51 -7.63 -19.37 -7.70
CA THR A 51 -7.31 -18.41 -6.64
C THR A 51 -6.20 -18.93 -5.72
N HIS A 52 -5.98 -20.26 -5.69
CA HIS A 52 -4.96 -20.91 -4.86
C HIS A 52 -3.71 -21.36 -5.63
N MET A 53 -3.72 -21.33 -6.96
CA MET A 53 -2.52 -21.61 -7.76
C MET A 53 -1.69 -20.34 -7.94
N TRP A 54 -0.40 -20.44 -7.62
CA TRP A 54 0.54 -19.35 -7.75
C TRP A 54 0.78 -19.06 -9.25
N SER A 55 0.63 -17.79 -9.67
CA SER A 55 0.96 -17.32 -11.01
C SER A 55 1.90 -16.11 -10.93
N MET A 56 2.97 -16.15 -11.73
CA MET A 56 3.94 -15.07 -11.84
C MET A 56 3.29 -13.76 -12.32
N ARG A 57 2.32 -13.84 -13.24
CA ARG A 57 1.57 -12.68 -13.75
C ARG A 57 0.70 -12.05 -12.67
N LYS A 58 -0.08 -12.84 -11.92
CA LYS A 58 -0.92 -12.34 -10.81
C LYS A 58 -0.03 -11.67 -9.73
N SER A 59 1.10 -12.28 -9.38
CA SER A 59 2.09 -11.72 -8.44
C SER A 59 2.68 -10.40 -8.94
N LYS A 60 3.14 -10.34 -10.19
CA LYS A 60 3.71 -9.15 -10.83
C LYS A 60 2.69 -8.01 -10.93
N ALA A 61 1.44 -8.31 -11.30
CA ALA A 61 0.37 -7.32 -11.33
C ALA A 61 0.08 -6.75 -9.94
N ASN A 62 0.02 -7.60 -8.90
CA ASN A 62 -0.14 -7.16 -7.53
C ASN A 62 1.05 -6.31 -7.05
N TRP A 63 2.27 -6.73 -7.38
CA TRP A 63 3.50 -5.97 -7.10
C TRP A 63 3.48 -4.59 -7.75
N PHE A 64 3.11 -4.48 -9.04
CA PHE A 64 2.99 -3.19 -9.70
C PHE A 64 1.88 -2.32 -9.12
N ARG A 65 0.79 -2.89 -8.60
CA ARG A 65 -0.23 -2.12 -7.88
C ARG A 65 0.31 -1.56 -6.57
N VAL A 66 1.11 -2.34 -5.84
CA VAL A 66 1.82 -1.90 -4.64
C VAL A 66 2.83 -0.80 -4.98
N VAL A 67 3.70 -1.03 -5.97
CA VAL A 67 4.67 -0.03 -6.45
C VAL A 67 3.97 1.23 -6.93
N GLY A 68 2.90 1.13 -7.71
CA GLY A 68 2.11 2.29 -8.14
C GLY A 68 1.45 3.04 -6.98
N CYS A 69 1.09 2.35 -5.89
CA CYS A 69 0.68 2.99 -4.65
C CYS A 69 1.84 3.72 -3.98
N LEU A 70 3.00 3.08 -3.87
CA LEU A 70 4.22 3.67 -3.34
C LEU A 70 4.63 4.90 -4.16
N THR A 71 4.54 4.86 -5.49
CA THR A 71 4.83 6.01 -6.35
C THR A 71 3.90 7.19 -6.08
N ARG A 72 2.61 6.95 -5.79
CA ARG A 72 1.70 8.03 -5.37
C ARG A 72 2.10 8.60 -4.00
N VAL A 73 2.56 7.75 -3.08
CA VAL A 73 3.06 8.20 -1.77
C VAL A 73 4.35 9.01 -1.94
N THR A 74 5.28 8.57 -2.79
CA THR A 74 6.52 9.30 -3.04
C THR A 74 6.29 10.61 -3.78
N THR A 75 5.36 10.69 -4.74
CA THR A 75 5.03 11.96 -5.38
C THR A 75 4.40 12.95 -4.40
N LEU A 76 3.53 12.48 -3.50
CA LEU A 76 3.01 13.29 -2.40
C LEU A 76 4.14 13.76 -1.46
N ALA A 77 5.07 12.87 -1.10
CA ALA A 77 6.21 13.22 -0.26
C ALA A 77 7.11 14.28 -0.93
N CYS A 78 7.41 14.12 -2.23
CA CYS A 78 8.16 15.11 -3.00
C CYS A 78 7.41 16.45 -3.11
N TRP A 79 6.08 16.43 -3.25
CA TRP A 79 5.28 17.65 -3.26
C TRP A 79 5.30 18.37 -1.91
N ILE A 80 5.20 17.64 -0.79
CA ILE A 80 5.36 18.18 0.57
C ILE A 80 6.76 18.77 0.73
N GLU A 81 7.79 18.09 0.25
CA GLU A 81 9.16 18.60 0.30
C GLU A 81 9.32 19.86 -0.59
N GLY A 82 8.62 19.94 -1.72
CA GLY A 82 8.55 21.15 -2.55
C GLY A 82 7.90 22.34 -1.84
N ILE A 83 6.85 22.11 -1.05
CA ILE A 83 6.27 23.13 -0.16
C ILE A 83 7.30 23.51 0.92
N ARG A 84 7.97 22.53 1.51
CA ARG A 84 8.92 22.72 2.60
C ARG A 84 10.19 23.47 2.18
N THR A 85 10.62 23.31 0.93
CA THR A 85 11.77 24.00 0.32
C THR A 85 11.40 25.32 -0.33
N TRP A 86 10.13 25.74 -0.24
CA TRP A 86 9.63 26.99 -0.83
C TRP A 86 9.85 27.06 -2.35
N LEU A 87 9.77 25.91 -3.04
CA LEU A 87 9.92 25.83 -4.50
C LEU A 87 8.89 26.72 -5.22
N HIS A 88 7.68 26.81 -4.65
CA HIS A 88 6.62 27.72 -5.10
C HIS A 88 6.15 28.60 -3.94
N PRO A 89 6.72 29.81 -3.76
CA PRO A 89 6.35 30.72 -2.68
C PRO A 89 4.83 30.94 -2.49
N PRO A 90 3.99 31.13 -3.53
CA PRO A 90 2.56 31.35 -3.32
C PRO A 90 1.85 30.14 -2.71
N THR A 91 2.25 28.90 -3.06
CA THR A 91 1.62 27.69 -2.49
C THR A 91 2.01 27.51 -1.03
N THR A 92 3.24 27.85 -0.65
CA THR A 92 3.66 27.83 0.76
C THR A 92 2.91 28.86 1.59
N ILE A 93 2.74 30.09 1.09
CA ILE A 93 1.97 31.14 1.78
C ILE A 93 0.51 30.69 1.95
N LEU A 94 -0.09 30.13 0.89
CA LEU A 94 -1.42 29.54 0.96
C LEU A 94 -1.52 28.46 2.05
N MET A 95 -0.52 27.59 2.18
CA MET A 95 -0.49 26.56 3.23
C MET A 95 -0.37 27.16 4.63
N HIS A 96 0.39 28.23 4.82
CA HIS A 96 0.45 28.94 6.11
C HIS A 96 -0.90 29.58 6.46
N VAL A 97 -1.56 30.23 5.50
CA VAL A 97 -2.90 30.80 5.69
C VAL A 97 -3.92 29.71 6.03
N LEU A 98 -3.87 28.58 5.32
CA LEU A 98 -4.74 27.44 5.58
C LEU A 98 -4.49 26.85 6.98
N LEU A 99 -3.23 26.72 7.40
CA LEU A 99 -2.86 26.27 8.74
C LEU A 99 -3.45 27.20 9.82
N ILE A 100 -3.31 28.52 9.65
CA ILE A 100 -3.90 29.52 10.56
C ILE A 100 -5.43 29.35 10.59
N ALA A 101 -6.09 29.26 9.43
CA ALA A 101 -7.53 29.12 9.34
C ALA A 101 -8.06 27.85 10.05
N ILE A 102 -7.37 26.72 9.89
CA ILE A 102 -7.68 25.44 10.55
C ILE A 102 -7.58 25.58 12.08
N VAL A 103 -6.56 26.27 12.58
CA VAL A 103 -6.33 26.47 14.02
C VAL A 103 -7.36 27.44 14.64
N LEU A 104 -7.72 28.51 13.92
CA LEU A 104 -8.73 29.47 14.38
C LEU A 104 -10.14 28.84 14.41
N CYS A 105 -10.48 28.04 13.40
CA CYS A 105 -11.83 27.50 13.20
C CYS A 105 -11.84 25.96 13.12
N PRO A 106 -11.54 25.24 14.22
CA PRO A 106 -11.48 23.76 14.22
C PRO A 106 -12.83 23.11 13.86
N HIS A 107 -13.95 23.75 14.21
CA HIS A 107 -15.30 23.27 13.87
C HIS A 107 -15.60 23.30 12.37
N LEU A 108 -14.86 24.10 11.59
CA LEU A 108 -15.05 24.26 10.15
C LEU A 108 -14.20 23.28 9.32
N VAL A 109 -13.23 22.61 9.95
CA VAL A 109 -12.35 21.63 9.31
C VAL A 109 -13.14 20.44 8.77
N LEU A 110 -14.02 19.89 9.60
CA LEU A 110 -14.79 18.71 9.25
C LEU A 110 -15.80 18.99 8.11
N PRO A 111 -16.58 20.10 8.12
CA PRO A 111 -17.38 20.54 6.98
C PRO A 111 -16.59 20.78 5.69
N THR A 112 -15.42 21.43 5.77
CA THR A 112 -14.60 21.73 4.58
C THR A 112 -14.03 20.47 3.95
N ILE A 113 -13.61 19.48 4.76
CA ILE A 113 -13.18 18.16 4.27
C ILE A 113 -14.32 17.45 3.54
N PHE A 114 -15.52 17.41 4.14
CA PHE A 114 -16.67 16.77 3.51
C PHE A 114 -17.10 17.46 2.22
N MET A 115 -17.08 18.78 2.19
CA MET A 115 -17.41 19.57 0.99
C MET A 115 -16.37 19.34 -0.12
N TYR A 116 -15.07 19.31 0.21
CA TYR A 116 -14.02 18.99 -0.75
C TYR A 116 -14.12 17.54 -1.27
N ALA A 117 -14.37 16.58 -0.39
CA ALA A 117 -14.59 15.18 -0.76
C ALA A 117 -15.82 15.04 -1.66
N PHE A 118 -16.91 15.75 -1.37
CA PHE A 118 -18.11 15.81 -2.20
C PHE A 118 -17.81 16.39 -3.58
N LEU A 119 -17.09 17.51 -3.67
CA LEU A 119 -16.70 18.11 -4.94
C LEU A 119 -15.81 17.18 -5.77
N ILE A 120 -14.83 16.52 -5.14
CA ILE A 120 -14.01 15.51 -5.81
C ILE A 120 -14.88 14.35 -6.31
N LEU A 121 -15.77 13.83 -5.47
CA LEU A 121 -16.62 12.70 -5.83
C LEU A 121 -17.59 13.07 -6.95
N ALA A 122 -18.20 14.26 -6.90
CA ALA A 122 -19.07 14.80 -7.93
C ALA A 122 -18.32 15.03 -9.25
N PHE A 123 -17.10 15.59 -9.16
CA PHE A 123 -16.23 15.77 -10.33
C PHE A 123 -15.84 14.42 -10.93
N ARG A 124 -15.38 13.46 -10.11
CA ARG A 124 -15.09 12.10 -10.56
C ARG A 124 -16.32 11.38 -11.09
N PHE A 125 -17.50 11.64 -10.56
CA PHE A 125 -18.76 11.09 -11.05
C PHE A 125 -19.11 11.66 -12.42
N ARG A 126 -18.90 12.97 -12.64
CA ARG A 126 -19.15 13.62 -13.92
C ARG A 126 -18.13 13.24 -14.99
N TYR A 127 -16.85 13.10 -14.60
CA TYR A 127 -15.76 12.61 -15.44
C TYR A 127 -15.58 11.10 -15.38
N ARG A 128 -16.59 10.37 -14.88
CA ARG A 128 -16.56 8.92 -14.82
C ARG A 128 -16.48 8.43 -16.26
N GLN A 129 -15.27 8.02 -16.68
CA GLN A 129 -15.11 7.18 -17.84
C GLN A 129 -16.06 6.01 -17.63
N LYS A 130 -17.00 5.81 -18.58
CA LYS A 130 -17.78 4.58 -18.68
C LYS A 130 -16.77 3.48 -19.04
N VAL A 131 -16.00 3.04 -18.05
CA VAL A 131 -15.16 1.85 -18.16
C VAL A 131 -16.16 0.71 -18.38
N PRO A 132 -16.10 -0.01 -19.50
CA PRO A 132 -16.97 -1.15 -19.72
C PRO A 132 -16.75 -2.14 -18.56
N LEU A 133 -17.82 -2.81 -18.13
CA LEU A 133 -17.78 -3.88 -17.11
C LEU A 133 -16.93 -5.10 -17.53
N ASN A 134 -16.28 -5.04 -18.68
CA ASN A 134 -15.35 -6.06 -19.15
C ASN A 134 -14.00 -5.90 -18.43
N MET A 135 -13.39 -7.03 -18.13
CA MET A 135 -12.09 -7.17 -17.47
C MET A 135 -11.10 -6.12 -17.99
N ASP A 136 -10.67 -5.19 -17.13
CA ASP A 136 -9.71 -4.15 -17.50
C ASP A 136 -8.38 -4.83 -17.91
N SER A 137 -8.09 -4.88 -19.21
CA SER A 137 -6.90 -5.54 -19.76
C SER A 137 -5.60 -4.91 -19.22
N ARG A 138 -5.61 -3.60 -18.96
CA ARG A 138 -4.49 -2.87 -18.34
C ARG A 138 -4.31 -3.14 -16.85
N LEU A 139 -5.40 -3.38 -16.12
CA LEU A 139 -5.36 -3.68 -14.68
C LEU A 139 -4.97 -5.15 -14.41
N SER A 140 -5.37 -6.04 -15.32
CA SER A 140 -5.04 -7.47 -15.33
C SER A 140 -3.72 -7.80 -16.05
N TYR A 141 -3.03 -6.78 -16.56
CA TYR A 141 -1.75 -6.87 -17.27
C TYR A 141 -1.78 -7.75 -18.53
N VAL A 142 -2.98 -8.05 -19.07
CA VAL A 142 -3.22 -8.98 -20.18
C VAL A 142 -2.55 -8.50 -21.48
N ASP A 143 -2.44 -7.19 -21.69
CA ASP A 143 -1.85 -6.62 -22.91
C ASP A 143 -0.29 -6.63 -22.93
N MET A 144 0.35 -6.99 -21.81
CA MET A 144 1.82 -7.00 -21.63
C MET A 144 2.33 -8.37 -21.18
N VAL A 145 1.58 -9.45 -21.46
CA VAL A 145 1.95 -10.82 -21.11
C VAL A 145 2.89 -11.37 -22.18
N GLY A 146 4.10 -11.76 -21.78
CA GLY A 146 4.99 -12.54 -22.65
C GLY A 146 4.41 -13.94 -22.85
N LEU A 147 4.57 -14.53 -24.03
CA LEU A 147 4.05 -15.88 -24.34
C LEU A 147 4.46 -16.94 -23.28
N ASP A 148 5.63 -16.78 -22.67
CA ASP A 148 6.17 -17.61 -21.58
C ASP A 148 5.40 -17.48 -20.24
N GLU A 149 4.84 -16.30 -19.93
CA GLU A 149 4.01 -16.08 -18.73
C GLU A 149 2.60 -16.66 -18.88
N LEU A 150 2.07 -16.69 -20.11
CA LEU A 150 0.79 -17.33 -20.41
C LEU A 150 0.95 -18.86 -20.40
N ASP A 151 2.06 -19.35 -20.96
CA ASP A 151 2.44 -20.76 -20.97
C ASP A 151 2.62 -21.34 -19.56
N GLU A 152 3.04 -20.53 -18.58
CA GLU A 152 3.11 -20.90 -17.16
C GLU A 152 1.72 -21.05 -16.52
N GLU A 153 0.71 -20.27 -16.95
CA GLU A 153 -0.65 -20.38 -16.41
C GLU A 153 -1.41 -21.60 -16.94
N PHE A 154 -1.02 -22.09 -18.12
CA PHE A 154 -1.60 -23.30 -18.73
C PHE A 154 -0.80 -24.57 -18.43
N ASP A 155 0.36 -24.49 -17.77
CA ASP A 155 1.12 -25.67 -17.37
C ASP A 155 0.52 -26.28 -16.09
N GLY A 156 0.13 -27.54 -16.16
CA GLY A 156 -0.40 -28.27 -15.02
C GLY A 156 0.67 -28.60 -13.98
N PHE A 157 0.25 -29.00 -12.78
CA PHE A 157 1.13 -29.64 -11.80
C PHE A 157 0.98 -31.15 -11.92
N PRO A 158 2.06 -31.93 -12.19
CA PRO A 158 3.47 -31.53 -12.38
C PRO A 158 3.78 -30.99 -13.79
N THR A 159 4.83 -30.16 -13.89
CA THR A 159 5.18 -29.38 -15.09
C THR A 159 5.46 -30.28 -16.31
N THR A 160 4.89 -29.94 -17.45
CA THR A 160 5.13 -30.64 -18.72
C THR A 160 6.36 -30.10 -19.47
N ARG A 161 6.95 -29.01 -18.98
CA ARG A 161 7.99 -28.24 -19.66
C ARG A 161 9.42 -28.72 -19.37
N SER A 162 10.33 -28.35 -20.27
CA SER A 162 11.75 -28.68 -20.13
C SER A 162 12.39 -27.98 -18.94
N GLN A 163 13.40 -28.61 -18.35
CA GLN A 163 14.06 -28.14 -17.12
C GLN A 163 14.70 -26.76 -17.29
N ASP A 164 15.18 -26.41 -18.50
CA ASP A 164 15.79 -25.11 -18.78
C ASP A 164 14.79 -23.95 -18.67
N VAL A 165 13.55 -24.15 -19.13
CA VAL A 165 12.48 -23.14 -19.05
C VAL A 165 12.08 -22.93 -17.59
N VAL A 166 11.97 -24.01 -16.81
CA VAL A 166 11.69 -23.95 -15.38
C VAL A 166 12.78 -23.18 -14.63
N ARG A 167 14.06 -23.38 -15.01
CA ARG A 167 15.19 -22.67 -14.40
C ARG A 167 15.13 -21.16 -14.66
N ILE A 168 14.82 -20.74 -15.88
CA ILE A 168 14.69 -19.31 -16.22
C ILE A 168 13.52 -18.67 -15.46
N ARG A 169 12.37 -19.35 -15.34
CA ARG A 169 11.21 -18.87 -14.57
C ARG A 169 11.57 -18.71 -13.09
N TYR A 170 12.27 -19.69 -12.53
CA TYR A 170 12.73 -19.66 -11.14
C TYR A 170 13.73 -18.52 -10.87
N ASP A 171 14.70 -18.27 -11.76
CA ASP A 171 15.66 -17.19 -11.58
C ASP A 171 15.00 -15.80 -11.62
N ARG A 172 13.97 -15.61 -12.46
CA ARG A 172 13.15 -14.39 -12.48
C ARG A 172 12.38 -14.20 -11.17
N LEU A 173 11.78 -15.27 -10.65
CA LEU A 173 11.10 -15.25 -9.35
C LEU A 173 12.06 -14.87 -8.23
N ARG A 174 13.24 -15.48 -8.20
CA ARG A 174 14.28 -15.19 -7.21
C ARG A 174 14.72 -13.73 -7.25
N ALA A 175 14.84 -13.13 -8.45
CA ALA A 175 15.17 -11.72 -8.59
C ALA A 175 14.08 -10.78 -8.04
N LEU A 176 12.79 -11.08 -8.27
CA LEU A 176 11.67 -10.33 -7.70
C LEU A 176 11.58 -10.51 -6.18
N ALA A 177 11.74 -11.75 -5.71
CA ALA A 177 11.75 -12.08 -4.29
C ALA A 177 12.88 -11.36 -3.55
N GLY A 178 14.07 -11.25 -4.16
CA GLY A 178 15.19 -10.48 -3.59
C GLY A 178 14.84 -9.00 -3.39
N ARG A 179 14.17 -8.36 -4.36
CA ARG A 179 13.70 -6.96 -4.21
C ARG A 179 12.60 -6.80 -3.17
N ALA A 180 11.70 -7.79 -3.07
CA ALA A 180 10.68 -7.80 -2.02
C ALA A 180 11.31 -7.99 -0.64
N GLN A 181 12.31 -8.86 -0.51
CA GLN A 181 13.07 -9.11 0.70
C GLN A 181 13.82 -7.87 1.17
N THR A 182 14.46 -7.10 0.26
CA THR A 182 15.13 -5.86 0.66
C THR A 182 14.14 -4.84 1.22
N LEU A 183 12.98 -4.66 0.58
CA LEU A 183 11.96 -3.73 1.09
C LEU A 183 11.37 -4.21 2.43
N LEU A 184 11.08 -5.51 2.56
CA LEU A 184 10.60 -6.07 3.82
C LEU A 184 11.65 -5.95 4.93
N GLY A 185 12.94 -6.11 4.62
CA GLY A 185 14.04 -5.87 5.54
C GLY A 185 14.13 -4.41 6.01
N ASP A 186 13.91 -3.45 5.10
CA ASP A 186 13.84 -2.03 5.46
C ASP A 186 12.65 -1.73 6.38
N PHE A 187 11.49 -2.35 6.16
CA PHE A 187 10.34 -2.23 7.05
C PHE A 187 10.58 -2.91 8.41
N ALA A 188 11.15 -4.11 8.40
CA ALA A 188 11.47 -4.86 9.61
C ALA A 188 12.47 -4.10 10.48
N SER A 189 13.59 -3.64 9.92
CA SER A 189 14.60 -2.87 10.65
C SER A 189 14.05 -1.57 11.26
N ASN A 190 13.16 -0.87 10.55
CA ASN A 190 12.47 0.30 11.10
C ASN A 190 11.49 -0.07 12.23
N GLY A 191 10.77 -1.19 12.09
CA GLY A 191 9.89 -1.73 13.14
C GLY A 191 10.66 -2.16 14.39
N GLU A 192 11.77 -2.87 14.21
CA GLU A 192 12.66 -3.32 15.27
C GLU A 192 13.27 -2.14 16.05
N ARG A 193 13.66 -1.06 15.36
CA ARG A 193 14.13 0.17 16.02
C ARG A 193 13.04 0.84 16.86
N LEU A 194 11.78 0.78 16.42
CA LEU A 194 10.64 1.25 17.22
C LEU A 194 10.36 0.34 18.41
N GLU A 195 10.44 -0.98 18.21
CA GLU A 195 10.26 -1.96 19.27
C GLU A 195 11.37 -1.82 20.32
N ALA A 196 12.63 -1.59 19.92
CA ALA A 196 13.75 -1.37 20.82
C ALA A 196 13.57 -0.15 21.74
N LEU A 197 12.87 0.89 21.28
CA LEU A 197 12.48 2.03 22.13
C LEU A 197 11.44 1.64 23.19
N TRP A 198 10.56 0.67 22.89
CA TRP A 198 9.50 0.23 23.81
C TRP A 198 9.93 -0.95 24.70
N ASN A 199 10.88 -1.77 24.27
CA ASN A 199 11.23 -3.05 24.92
C ASN A 199 12.36 -2.89 25.97
N TRP A 200 12.67 -1.66 26.40
CA TRP A 200 13.61 -1.34 27.50
C TRP A 200 15.03 -1.93 27.36
N ARG A 201 15.43 -2.30 26.14
CA ARG A 201 16.71 -2.98 25.88
C ARG A 201 17.94 -2.09 26.13
N ASP A 202 17.81 -0.79 25.84
CA ASP A 202 18.85 0.21 26.10
C ASP A 202 18.39 1.21 27.18
N PRO A 203 18.94 1.17 28.41
CA PRO A 203 18.50 2.05 29.52
C PRO A 203 18.79 3.53 29.26
N ARG A 204 19.79 3.84 28.43
CA ARG A 204 20.12 5.22 28.03
C ARG A 204 19.12 5.78 27.02
N ALA A 205 18.72 4.98 26.03
CA ALA A 205 17.77 5.38 24.99
C ALA A 205 16.37 5.54 25.56
N THR A 206 15.93 4.59 26.39
CA THR A 206 14.66 4.67 27.10
C THR A 206 14.66 5.81 28.11
N GLY A 207 15.76 6.08 28.82
CA GLY A 207 15.86 7.25 29.70
C GLY A 207 15.62 8.57 28.96
N ILE A 208 16.27 8.77 27.80
CA ILE A 208 16.06 9.96 26.95
C ILE A 208 14.61 10.01 26.47
N PHE A 209 14.03 8.87 26.05
CA PHE A 209 12.65 8.80 25.58
C PHE A 209 11.63 9.12 26.69
N VAL A 210 11.81 8.58 27.90
CA VAL A 210 10.93 8.85 29.05
C VAL A 210 11.01 10.32 29.47
N VAL A 211 12.22 10.90 29.53
CA VAL A 211 12.39 12.34 29.80
C VAL A 211 11.71 13.17 28.70
N PHE A 212 11.88 12.79 27.43
CA PHE A 212 11.20 13.43 26.32
C PHE A 212 9.67 13.34 26.45
N CYS A 213 9.11 12.18 26.81
CA CYS A 213 7.69 12.00 27.07
C CYS A 213 7.19 12.86 28.24
N LEU A 214 7.95 12.94 29.34
CA LEU A 214 7.62 13.80 30.48
C LEU A 214 7.59 15.29 30.08
N VAL A 215 8.62 15.75 29.38
CA VAL A 215 8.69 17.14 28.88
C VAL A 215 7.56 17.41 27.89
N ALA A 216 7.30 16.49 26.95
CA ALA A 216 6.21 16.62 26.00
C ALA A 216 4.85 16.71 26.71
N SER A 217 4.60 15.86 27.72
CA SER A 217 3.39 15.91 28.53
C SER A 217 3.23 17.25 29.25
N LEU A 218 4.30 17.79 29.83
CA LEU A 218 4.28 19.10 30.49
C LEU A 218 3.99 20.23 29.49
N VAL A 219 4.61 20.19 28.32
CA VAL A 219 4.39 21.16 27.24
C VAL A 219 2.94 21.11 26.76
N PHE A 220 2.38 19.92 26.51
CA PHE A 220 0.99 19.76 26.08
C PHE A 220 -0.03 20.12 27.17
N TYR A 221 0.35 19.99 28.44
CA TYR A 221 -0.47 20.46 29.56
C TYR A 221 -0.50 21.99 29.63
N MET A 222 0.64 22.65 29.44
CA MET A 222 0.75 24.12 29.56
C MET A 222 0.31 24.87 28.29
N VAL A 223 0.53 24.30 27.11
CA VAL A 223 0.27 24.95 25.83
C VAL A 223 -1.03 24.41 25.23
N PRO A 224 -2.02 25.26 24.91
CA PRO A 224 -3.23 24.79 24.25
C PRO A 224 -2.86 24.17 22.89
N PHE A 225 -3.44 23.00 22.58
CA PHE A 225 -3.11 22.22 21.39
C PHE A 225 -3.08 23.03 20.08
N LYS A 226 -3.95 24.05 19.99
CA LYS A 226 -3.99 25.03 18.87
C LYS A 226 -2.65 25.73 18.64
N MET A 227 -2.02 26.23 19.71
CA MET A 227 -0.74 26.94 19.63
C MET A 227 0.41 25.99 19.31
N PHE A 228 0.34 24.74 19.80
CA PHE A 228 1.31 23.71 19.44
C PHE A 228 1.24 23.38 17.94
N VAL A 229 0.04 23.13 17.40
CA VAL A 229 -0.15 22.84 15.96
C VAL A 229 0.35 24.00 15.11
N LEU A 230 0.00 25.23 15.47
CA LEU A 230 0.46 26.43 14.76
C LEU A 230 1.99 26.53 14.80
N GLY A 231 2.59 26.47 15.99
CA GLY A 231 4.04 26.56 16.17
C GLY A 231 4.80 25.46 15.41
N SER A 232 4.34 24.21 15.52
CA SER A 232 4.93 23.07 14.81
C SER A 232 4.81 23.21 13.29
N GLY A 233 3.67 23.70 12.78
CA GLY A 233 3.43 23.86 11.35
C GLY A 233 4.27 24.99 10.76
N PHE A 234 4.35 26.13 11.44
CA PHE A 234 5.26 27.23 11.05
C PHE A 234 6.73 26.84 11.15
N TYR A 235 7.12 26.06 12.16
CA TYR A 235 8.48 25.54 12.26
C TYR A 235 8.81 24.56 11.14
N TYR A 236 7.89 23.66 10.81
CA TYR A 236 8.05 22.68 9.73
C TYR A 236 8.13 23.36 8.36
N LEU A 237 7.29 24.38 8.13
CA LEU A 237 7.23 25.17 6.90
C LEU A 237 8.19 26.37 6.88
N ARG A 238 9.09 26.48 7.88
CA ARG A 238 10.06 27.59 8.00
C ARG A 238 10.88 27.76 6.72
N HIS A 239 11.12 29.02 6.36
CA HIS A 239 11.91 29.40 5.19
C HIS A 239 13.29 28.70 5.16
N PRO A 240 13.74 28.16 4.01
CA PRO A 240 14.95 27.35 3.90
C PRO A 240 16.23 28.06 4.36
N ARG A 241 16.29 29.39 4.26
CA ARG A 241 17.42 30.20 4.78
C ARG A 241 17.70 30.03 6.29
N PHE A 242 16.72 29.57 7.07
CA PHE A 242 16.85 29.35 8.51
C PHE A 242 16.93 27.87 8.89
N ARG A 243 17.29 27.00 7.94
CA ARG A 243 17.43 25.56 8.14
C ARG A 243 18.90 25.16 7.92
N ASP A 244 19.45 24.44 8.89
CA ASP A 244 20.75 23.79 8.76
C ASP A 244 20.59 22.48 7.97
N ASP A 245 21.54 22.16 7.08
CA ASP A 245 21.55 20.92 6.27
C ASP A 245 21.83 19.63 7.07
N MET A 246 22.04 19.75 8.38
CA MET A 246 22.36 18.62 9.26
C MET A 246 21.08 17.82 9.61
N PRO A 247 21.07 16.48 9.49
CA PRO A 247 19.96 15.67 9.98
C PRO A 247 19.70 15.95 11.47
N SER A 248 18.43 16.08 11.84
CA SER A 248 18.06 16.43 13.21
C SER A 248 18.60 15.38 14.20
N ILE A 249 19.03 15.86 15.38
CA ILE A 249 19.56 15.04 16.48
C ILE A 249 18.69 13.79 16.75
N PRO A 250 17.34 13.85 16.82
CA PRO A 250 16.52 12.66 17.04
C PRO A 250 16.54 11.66 15.87
N VAL A 251 16.68 12.12 14.63
CA VAL A 251 16.79 11.23 13.46
C VAL A 251 18.14 10.54 13.42
N SER A 252 19.21 11.26 13.77
CA SER A 252 20.56 10.69 13.94
C SER A 252 20.59 9.65 15.06
N PHE A 253 19.92 9.93 16.19
CA PHE A 253 19.77 9.00 17.29
C PHE A 253 18.98 7.75 16.89
N PHE A 254 17.84 7.91 16.21
CA PHE A 254 17.01 6.80 15.76
C PHE A 254 17.74 5.88 14.77
N ARG A 255 18.53 6.45 13.85
CA ARG A 255 19.36 5.67 12.92
C ARG A 255 20.48 4.88 13.62
N ARG A 256 20.90 5.29 14.82
CA ARG A 256 21.95 4.62 15.60
C ARG A 256 21.40 3.56 16.55
N LEU A 257 20.07 3.41 16.65
CA LEU A 257 19.48 2.33 17.44
C LEU A 257 19.77 0.98 16.79
N PRO A 258 20.09 -0.04 17.60
CA PRO A 258 20.38 -1.37 17.09
C PRO A 258 19.16 -1.93 16.35
N SER A 259 19.38 -2.43 15.13
CA SER A 259 18.40 -3.26 14.40
C SER A 259 18.84 -4.71 14.47
N PHE A 260 17.88 -5.64 14.59
CA PHE A 260 18.17 -7.07 14.63
C PHE A 260 18.66 -7.62 13.29
N SER A 261 18.57 -6.82 12.22
CA SER A 261 19.21 -7.11 10.94
C SER A 261 20.70 -7.44 11.04
N ASP A 262 21.43 -6.87 12.01
CA ASP A 262 22.86 -7.18 12.23
C ASP A 262 23.09 -8.55 12.91
N GLN A 263 22.03 -9.18 13.42
CA GLN A 263 22.06 -10.51 14.05
C GLN A 263 21.55 -11.64 13.13
N ILE A 264 21.00 -11.29 11.97
CA ILE A 264 20.58 -12.25 10.95
C ILE A 264 21.82 -12.56 10.09
N LEU A 265 22.60 -13.53 10.55
CA LEU A 265 23.69 -14.17 9.80
C LEU A 265 23.12 -15.27 8.90
#